data_AF-A0A2V9N0H4-F1
#
_entry.id   AF-A0A2V9N0H4-F1
#
_cell.length_a   1.000
_cell.length_b   1.000
_cell.length_c   1.000
_cell.angle_alpha   90.00
_cell.angle_beta   90.00
_cell.angle_gamma   90.00
#
_symmetry.space_group_name_H-M   'P 1'
#
loop_
_entity.id
_entity.type
_entity.pdbx_description
1 polymer ?
#
loop_
_entity_poly.entity_id
_entity_poly.type
_entity_poly.pdbx_seq_one_letter_code
_entity_poly.pdbx_strand_id
1 'polypeptide(L)'
;EQYLGMPIRELDTSQLIADATARSLYLEAQQFARDRRYREALEKTAQALYEAVAVTPLAFRIVPGEADSQTALELTAYGVDPGAFIRMQEFLPRKSFLTNEWDWNTRENGHPGNWREDTISFCFDTFVDVVRKIQFAAYQPSAIQFSFLFDDVVTAKHDGVLVFSQGQHLAFYGHPETVGFLFFKELKLGETIKGRLTPGFQYPDSYKWDKSSFEIANIYVLASPTIDGEASIPEHHALIVRAEDVEWGYEPRPGAVKEYPHLFRHSKWATG
;
A
#
# COMPACT_ATOMS: atom_id res chain seq x y z
N GLU A 1 35.85 -2.36 -22.53
CA GLU A 1 35.28 -3.65 -22.08
C GLU A 1 36.34 -4.67 -21.61
N GLN A 2 37.45 -4.23 -20.99
CA GLN A 2 38.57 -5.13 -20.66
C GLN A 2 39.19 -4.88 -19.27
N TYR A 3 38.42 -4.33 -18.33
CA TYR A 3 38.92 -4.04 -16.97
C TYR A 3 38.62 -5.14 -15.94
N LEU A 4 37.73 -6.09 -16.24
CA LEU A 4 37.26 -7.12 -15.29
C LEU A 4 37.53 -8.57 -15.70
N GLY A 5 38.09 -8.82 -16.88
CA GLY A 5 38.42 -10.18 -17.34
C GLY A 5 37.22 -11.14 -17.48
N MET A 6 35.99 -10.64 -17.28
CA MET A 6 34.72 -11.36 -17.38
C MET A 6 33.80 -10.58 -18.33
N PRO A 7 32.96 -11.27 -19.12
CA PRO A 7 31.85 -10.62 -19.80
C PRO A 7 30.98 -9.89 -18.76
N ILE A 8 30.55 -8.66 -19.06
CA ILE A 8 29.61 -7.91 -18.19
C ILE A 8 28.34 -8.73 -17.88
N ARG A 9 27.98 -9.68 -18.75
CA ARG A 9 26.87 -10.63 -18.58
C ARG A 9 27.08 -11.71 -17.51
N GLU A 10 28.31 -11.90 -17.02
CA GLU A 10 28.66 -12.87 -15.97
C GLU A 10 28.80 -12.23 -14.58
N LEU A 11 28.63 -10.90 -14.48
CA LEU A 11 28.58 -10.22 -13.19
C LEU A 11 27.30 -10.63 -12.45
N ASP A 12 27.47 -11.23 -11.28
CA ASP A 12 26.37 -11.50 -10.36
C ASP A 12 25.81 -10.17 -9.83
N THR A 13 24.81 -9.64 -10.54
CA THR A 13 24.14 -8.39 -10.20
C THR A 13 23.38 -8.46 -8.89
N SER A 14 23.10 -9.66 -8.36
CA SER A 14 22.45 -9.81 -7.06
C SER A 14 23.31 -9.25 -5.91
N GLN A 15 24.64 -9.21 -6.08
CA GLN A 15 25.57 -8.61 -5.12
C GLN A 15 25.40 -7.10 -4.98
N LEU A 16 24.73 -6.45 -5.93
CA LEU A 16 24.44 -5.02 -5.88
C LEU A 16 23.25 -4.69 -4.95
N ILE A 17 22.53 -5.71 -4.47
CA ILE A 17 21.39 -5.59 -3.56
C ILE A 17 21.91 -5.73 -2.12
N ALA A 18 21.84 -4.64 -1.37
CA ALA A 18 22.34 -4.60 0.01
C ALA A 18 21.43 -5.37 0.98
N ASP A 19 20.11 -5.27 0.83
CA ASP A 19 19.17 -5.96 1.72
C ASP A 19 19.17 -7.47 1.46
N ALA A 20 19.38 -8.25 2.53
CA ALA A 20 19.56 -9.70 2.42
C ALA A 20 18.27 -10.42 2.01
N THR A 21 17.11 -9.93 2.48
CA THR A 21 15.80 -10.51 2.17
C THR A 21 15.43 -10.24 0.72
N ALA A 22 15.56 -8.99 0.28
CA ALA A 22 15.35 -8.59 -1.10
C ALA A 22 16.28 -9.36 -2.06
N ARG A 23 17.55 -9.53 -1.69
CA ARG A 23 18.51 -10.31 -2.48
C ARG A 23 18.10 -11.78 -2.59
N SER A 24 17.66 -12.40 -1.50
CA SER A 24 17.17 -13.78 -1.51
C SER A 24 15.97 -13.94 -2.45
N LEU A 25 14.98 -13.04 -2.36
CA LEU A 25 13.81 -13.04 -3.21
C LEU A 25 14.16 -12.81 -4.69
N TYR A 26 15.13 -11.94 -4.98
CA TYR A 26 15.63 -11.73 -6.32
C TYR A 26 16.33 -12.98 -6.89
N LEU A 27 17.12 -13.69 -6.10
CA LEU A 27 17.73 -14.96 -6.50
C LEU A 27 16.68 -16.05 -6.77
N GLU A 28 15.62 -16.12 -5.95
CA GLU A 28 14.47 -16.98 -6.22
C GLU A 28 13.77 -16.61 -7.53
N ALA A 29 13.59 -15.31 -7.80
CA ALA A 29 13.03 -14.83 -9.06
C ALA A 29 13.87 -15.29 -10.26
N GLN A 30 15.20 -15.16 -10.18
CA GLN A 30 16.12 -15.64 -11.21
C GLN A 30 16.00 -17.15 -11.43
N GLN A 31 15.83 -17.93 -10.36
CA GLN A 31 15.60 -19.37 -10.47
C GLN A 31 14.29 -19.69 -11.21
N PHE A 32 13.18 -19.03 -10.85
CA PHE A 32 11.91 -19.21 -11.58
C PHE A 32 12.02 -18.84 -13.06
N ALA A 33 12.76 -17.77 -13.39
CA ALA A 33 12.99 -17.39 -14.77
C ALA A 33 13.78 -18.46 -15.56
N ARG A 34 14.81 -19.07 -14.94
CA ARG A 34 15.55 -20.21 -15.54
C ARG A 34 14.65 -21.42 -15.78
N ASP A 35 13.70 -21.65 -14.89
CA ASP A 35 12.70 -22.71 -14.99
C ASP A 35 11.53 -22.35 -15.93
N ARG A 36 11.59 -21.19 -16.61
CA ARG A 36 10.54 -20.64 -17.50
C ARG A 36 9.20 -20.38 -16.81
N ARG A 37 9.22 -20.17 -15.50
CA ARG A 37 8.09 -19.83 -14.64
C ARG A 37 8.00 -18.32 -14.48
N TYR A 38 7.68 -17.63 -15.58
CA TYR A 38 7.81 -16.17 -15.67
C TYR A 38 6.83 -15.40 -14.78
N ARG A 39 5.63 -15.93 -14.57
CA ARG A 39 4.66 -15.32 -13.66
C ARG A 39 5.22 -15.28 -12.23
N GLU A 40 5.70 -16.42 -11.74
CA GLU A 40 6.29 -16.52 -10.40
C GLU A 40 7.59 -15.72 -10.27
N ALA A 41 8.37 -15.62 -11.36
CA ALA A 41 9.54 -14.74 -11.39
C ALA A 41 9.16 -13.26 -11.24
N LEU A 42 8.10 -12.79 -11.91
CA LEU A 42 7.60 -11.42 -11.76
C LEU A 42 7.03 -11.17 -10.36
N GLU A 43 6.26 -12.13 -9.80
CA GLU A 43 5.77 -12.06 -8.42
C GLU A 43 6.92 -11.93 -7.41
N LYS A 44 7.98 -12.75 -7.56
CA LYS A 44 9.17 -12.65 -6.70
C LYS A 44 9.96 -11.37 -6.89
N THR A 45 9.99 -10.83 -8.11
CA THR A 45 10.60 -9.51 -8.38
C THR A 45 9.85 -8.40 -7.65
N ALA A 46 8.52 -8.43 -7.64
CA ALA A 46 7.70 -7.47 -6.90
C ALA A 46 7.91 -7.59 -5.38
N GLN A 47 7.99 -8.83 -4.86
CA GLN A 47 8.35 -9.08 -3.46
C GLN A 47 9.74 -8.52 -3.11
N ALA A 48 10.74 -8.78 -3.95
CA ALA A 48 12.08 -8.27 -3.76
C ALA A 48 12.11 -6.73 -3.75
N LEU A 49 11.33 -6.08 -4.63
CA LEU A 49 11.22 -4.62 -4.67
C LEU A 49 10.56 -4.08 -3.39
N TYR A 50 9.50 -4.72 -2.92
CA TYR A 50 8.85 -4.34 -1.67
C TYR A 50 9.85 -4.32 -0.50
N GLU A 51 10.61 -5.41 -0.32
CA GLU A 51 11.60 -5.51 0.76
C GLU A 51 12.76 -4.53 0.59
N ALA A 52 13.28 -4.38 -0.64
CA ALA A 52 14.38 -3.45 -0.92
C ALA A 52 14.02 -2.00 -0.61
N VAL A 53 12.77 -1.59 -0.85
CA VAL A 53 12.29 -0.24 -0.58
C VAL A 53 11.92 -0.06 0.90
N ALA A 54 11.42 -1.11 1.57
CA ALA A 54 10.93 -1.03 2.95
C ALA A 54 11.96 -0.47 3.95
N VAL A 55 13.25 -0.69 3.69
CA VAL A 55 14.37 -0.20 4.53
C VAL A 55 14.87 1.20 4.13
N THR A 56 14.22 1.85 3.16
CA THR A 56 14.64 3.14 2.61
C THR A 56 13.66 4.25 2.98
N PRO A 57 14.11 5.52 2.91
CA PRO A 57 13.24 6.70 2.90
C PRO A 57 12.08 6.68 1.89
N LEU A 58 12.06 5.77 0.92
CA LEU A 58 11.08 5.70 -0.15
C LEU A 58 10.00 4.62 0.09
N ALA A 59 10.00 3.97 1.27
CA ALA A 59 9.03 2.93 1.66
C ALA A 59 7.57 3.35 1.48
N PHE A 60 7.27 4.64 1.59
CA PHE A 60 5.92 5.19 1.42
C PHE A 60 5.61 5.69 -0.01
N ARG A 61 6.58 5.64 -0.93
CA ARG A 61 6.45 6.11 -2.31
C ARG A 61 6.34 4.96 -3.30
N ILE A 62 7.25 3.99 -3.20
CA ILE A 62 7.34 2.90 -4.18
C ILE A 62 6.48 1.74 -3.70
N VAL A 63 5.32 1.58 -4.35
CA VAL A 63 4.48 0.40 -4.21
C VAL A 63 4.64 -0.46 -5.46
N PRO A 64 5.07 -1.73 -5.34
CA PRO A 64 5.17 -2.60 -6.51
C PRO A 64 3.82 -2.78 -7.20
N GLY A 65 3.82 -2.82 -8.53
CA GLY A 65 2.63 -2.91 -9.37
C GLY A 65 1.86 -1.60 -9.52
N GLU A 66 2.32 -0.49 -8.92
CA GLU A 66 1.70 0.84 -9.08
C GLU A 66 2.54 1.71 -10.02
N ALA A 67 2.11 1.82 -11.27
CA ALA A 67 2.74 2.62 -12.32
C ALA A 67 2.42 4.13 -12.15
N ASP A 68 2.82 4.71 -11.02
CA ASP A 68 2.56 6.12 -10.71
C ASP A 68 3.61 7.07 -11.32
N SER A 69 3.14 7.99 -12.15
CA SER A 69 3.98 8.97 -12.85
C SER A 69 4.65 9.98 -11.91
N GLN A 70 3.99 10.37 -10.82
CA GLN A 70 4.56 11.29 -9.85
C GLN A 70 5.77 10.65 -9.14
N THR A 71 5.60 9.43 -8.67
CA THR A 71 6.67 8.64 -8.05
C THR A 71 7.83 8.46 -9.03
N ALA A 72 7.56 8.12 -10.29
CA ALA A 72 8.60 8.00 -11.31
C ALA A 72 9.40 9.30 -11.50
N LEU A 73 8.73 10.47 -11.50
CA LEU A 73 9.37 11.77 -11.58
C LEU A 73 10.22 12.07 -10.34
N GLU A 74 9.74 11.77 -9.14
CA GLU A 74 10.52 11.91 -7.91
C GLU A 74 11.79 11.05 -7.93
N LEU A 75 11.70 9.83 -8.51
CA LEU A 75 12.84 8.91 -8.61
C LEU A 75 13.95 9.39 -9.56
N THR A 76 13.66 10.34 -10.45
CA THR A 76 14.69 10.97 -11.30
C THR A 76 15.75 11.71 -10.49
N ALA A 77 15.38 12.23 -9.31
CA ALA A 77 16.32 12.88 -8.38
C ALA A 77 17.38 11.90 -7.83
N TYR A 78 17.10 10.59 -7.87
CA TYR A 78 18.02 9.51 -7.51
C TYR A 78 18.67 8.86 -8.74
N GLY A 79 18.47 9.45 -9.93
CA GLY A 79 19.01 8.98 -11.19
C GLY A 79 18.29 7.77 -11.80
N VAL A 80 17.10 7.41 -11.30
CA VAL A 80 16.27 6.34 -11.88
C VAL A 80 15.63 6.84 -13.18
N ASP A 81 15.64 6.00 -14.23
CA ASP A 81 14.92 6.33 -15.47
C ASP A 81 13.40 6.18 -15.25
N PRO A 82 12.60 7.25 -15.41
CA PRO A 82 11.19 7.23 -15.06
C PRO A 82 10.40 6.31 -16.00
N GLY A 83 10.78 6.25 -17.28
CA GLY A 83 10.12 5.40 -18.27
C GLY A 83 10.36 3.92 -18.02
N ALA A 84 11.58 3.52 -17.65
CA ALA A 84 11.92 2.16 -17.29
C ALA A 84 11.21 1.74 -16.00
N PHE A 85 11.20 2.62 -14.98
CA PHE A 85 10.48 2.37 -13.73
C PHE A 85 8.99 2.13 -13.98
N ILE A 86 8.29 3.02 -14.71
CA ILE A 86 6.87 2.87 -15.02
C ILE A 86 6.61 1.54 -15.74
N ARG A 87 7.36 1.24 -16.80
CA ARG A 87 7.20 -0.03 -17.54
C ARG A 87 7.44 -1.25 -16.67
N MET A 88 8.43 -1.21 -15.78
CA MET A 88 8.65 -2.32 -14.84
C MET A 88 7.42 -2.48 -13.95
N GLN A 89 6.90 -1.39 -13.36
CA GLN A 89 5.71 -1.45 -12.51
C GLN A 89 4.49 -2.03 -13.23
N GLU A 90 4.29 -1.71 -14.52
CA GLU A 90 3.20 -2.27 -15.33
C GLU A 90 3.26 -3.81 -15.47
N PHE A 91 4.45 -4.41 -15.38
CA PHE A 91 4.64 -5.86 -15.47
C PHE A 91 4.58 -6.57 -14.12
N LEU A 92 4.60 -5.84 -13.00
CA LEU A 92 4.61 -6.41 -11.66
C LEU A 92 3.19 -6.52 -11.10
N PRO A 93 2.90 -7.54 -10.28
CA PRO A 93 1.67 -7.57 -9.50
C PRO A 93 1.70 -6.49 -8.41
N ARG A 94 0.51 -6.06 -8.00
CA ARG A 94 0.34 -5.13 -6.89
C ARG A 94 0.13 -5.90 -5.60
N LYS A 95 0.67 -5.40 -4.50
CA LYS A 95 0.31 -5.91 -3.17
C LYS A 95 -1.06 -5.36 -2.78
N SER A 96 -2.07 -6.23 -2.70
CA SER A 96 -3.42 -5.85 -2.31
C SER A 96 -3.44 -5.29 -0.89
N PHE A 97 -3.91 -4.06 -0.73
CA PHE A 97 -4.14 -3.48 0.60
C PHE A 97 -5.23 -4.21 1.38
N LEU A 98 -6.11 -4.94 0.69
CA LEU A 98 -7.29 -5.57 1.26
C LEU A 98 -7.06 -7.02 1.69
N THR A 99 -6.16 -7.73 1.01
CA THR A 99 -5.88 -9.15 1.26
C THR A 99 -4.44 -9.42 1.66
N ASN A 100 -3.56 -8.41 1.53
CA ASN A 100 -2.11 -8.56 1.68
C ASN A 100 -1.48 -9.58 0.69
N GLU A 101 -2.26 -10.08 -0.28
CA GLU A 101 -1.83 -10.97 -1.35
C GLU A 101 -1.34 -10.18 -2.57
N TRP A 102 -0.63 -10.86 -3.46
CA TRP A 102 -0.20 -10.31 -4.74
C TRP A 102 -1.32 -10.43 -5.77
N ASP A 103 -1.89 -9.30 -6.14
CA ASP A 103 -2.99 -9.19 -7.08
C ASP A 103 -2.50 -8.83 -8.49
N TRP A 104 -3.09 -9.47 -9.49
CA TRP A 104 -2.80 -9.26 -10.90
C TRP A 104 -4.00 -8.62 -11.58
N ASN A 105 -3.82 -7.41 -12.13
CA ASN A 105 -4.81 -6.84 -13.04
C ASN A 105 -4.76 -7.53 -14.41
N THR A 106 -5.38 -8.71 -14.51
CA THR A 106 -5.41 -9.53 -15.73
C THR A 106 -6.23 -8.93 -16.87
N ARG A 107 -6.98 -7.85 -16.63
CA ARG A 107 -7.71 -7.12 -17.68
C ARG A 107 -6.88 -6.02 -18.34
N GLU A 108 -5.78 -5.62 -17.72
CA GLU A 108 -4.82 -4.66 -18.23
C GLU A 108 -3.47 -5.36 -18.46
N ASN A 109 -2.40 -4.92 -17.80
CA ASN A 109 -1.04 -5.36 -18.10
C ASN A 109 -0.65 -6.69 -17.41
N GLY A 110 -1.46 -7.18 -16.46
CA GLY A 110 -1.19 -8.40 -15.69
C GLY A 110 -1.58 -9.72 -16.37
N HIS A 111 -1.92 -9.70 -17.66
CA HIS A 111 -2.38 -10.88 -18.38
C HIS A 111 -1.24 -11.83 -18.82
N PRO A 112 -1.52 -13.14 -19.07
CA PRO A 112 -0.50 -14.12 -19.46
C PRO A 112 0.36 -13.75 -20.67
N GLY A 113 -0.17 -12.92 -21.58
CA GLY A 113 0.58 -12.43 -22.73
C GLY A 113 1.86 -11.68 -22.36
N ASN A 114 1.97 -11.10 -21.16
CA ASN A 114 3.16 -10.36 -20.72
C ASN A 114 4.14 -11.20 -19.89
N TRP A 115 3.79 -12.44 -19.53
CA TRP A 115 4.66 -13.34 -18.78
C TRP A 115 5.64 -14.04 -19.70
N ARG A 116 6.68 -13.31 -20.11
CA ARG A 116 7.64 -13.73 -21.13
C ARG A 116 9.07 -13.44 -20.70
N GLU A 117 10.01 -14.09 -21.39
CA GLU A 117 11.45 -14.00 -21.12
C GLU A 117 12.01 -12.58 -21.31
N ASP A 118 11.56 -11.87 -22.36
CA ASP A 118 11.95 -10.48 -22.63
C ASP A 118 11.48 -9.55 -21.51
N THR A 119 10.23 -9.72 -21.06
CA THR A 119 9.64 -8.94 -19.97
C THR A 119 10.40 -9.14 -18.65
N ILE A 120 10.65 -10.38 -18.25
CA ILE A 120 11.34 -10.65 -16.97
C ILE A 120 12.79 -10.17 -17.02
N SER A 121 13.47 -10.32 -18.16
CA SER A 121 14.85 -9.81 -18.34
C SER A 121 14.89 -8.29 -18.16
N PHE A 122 13.97 -7.57 -18.80
CA PHE A 122 13.81 -6.13 -18.62
C PHE A 122 13.51 -5.76 -17.15
N CYS A 123 12.63 -6.50 -16.48
CA CYS A 123 12.29 -6.25 -15.08
C CYS A 123 13.49 -6.50 -14.15
N PHE A 124 14.30 -7.52 -14.38
CA PHE A 124 15.51 -7.78 -13.60
C PHE A 124 16.54 -6.66 -13.74
N ASP A 125 16.82 -6.22 -14.96
CA ASP A 125 17.77 -5.15 -15.22
C ASP A 125 17.30 -3.84 -14.58
N THR A 126 16.02 -3.51 -14.75
CA THR A 126 15.42 -2.30 -14.17
C THR A 126 15.36 -2.37 -12.65
N PHE A 127 15.00 -3.52 -12.08
CA PHE A 127 14.97 -3.73 -10.63
C PHE A 127 16.34 -3.49 -9.99
N VAL A 128 17.39 -4.11 -10.52
CA VAL A 128 18.76 -3.92 -10.02
C VAL A 128 19.18 -2.45 -10.13
N ASP A 129 18.85 -1.80 -11.26
CA ASP A 129 19.16 -0.38 -11.46
C ASP A 129 18.44 0.53 -10.45
N VAL A 130 17.15 0.28 -10.20
CA VAL A 130 16.36 1.01 -9.21
C VAL A 130 16.95 0.80 -7.82
N VAL A 131 17.09 -0.45 -7.39
CA VAL A 131 17.53 -0.82 -6.03
C VAL A 131 18.91 -0.24 -5.73
N ARG A 132 19.89 -0.36 -6.64
CA ARG A 132 21.24 0.16 -6.38
C ARG A 132 21.26 1.68 -6.17
N LYS A 133 20.34 2.41 -6.82
CA LYS A 133 20.25 3.87 -6.75
C LYS A 133 19.54 4.34 -5.49
N ILE A 134 18.57 3.57 -4.99
CA ILE A 134 17.76 3.96 -3.83
C ILE A 134 18.23 3.40 -2.49
N GLN A 135 18.98 2.28 -2.46
CA GLN A 135 19.32 1.59 -1.21
C GLN A 135 20.20 2.40 -0.25
N PHE A 136 20.88 3.44 -0.74
CA PHE A 136 21.63 4.40 0.06
C PHE A 136 21.13 5.84 -0.12
N ALA A 137 19.90 6.00 -0.63
CA ALA A 137 19.29 7.29 -0.82
C ALA A 137 19.14 8.01 0.53
N ALA A 138 19.62 9.25 0.59
CA ALA A 138 19.29 10.14 1.70
C ALA A 138 17.80 10.51 1.61
N TYR A 139 17.14 10.64 2.77
CA TYR A 139 15.78 11.15 2.82
C TYR A 139 15.73 12.55 2.24
N GLN A 140 14.89 12.76 1.24
CA GLN A 140 14.54 14.08 0.75
C GLN A 140 13.22 14.53 1.40
N PRO A 141 13.14 15.77 1.92
CA PRO A 141 11.90 16.31 2.47
C PRO A 141 10.77 16.22 1.44
N SER A 142 9.74 15.46 1.76
CA SER A 142 8.57 15.28 0.90
C SER A 142 7.31 15.04 1.73
N ALA A 143 6.15 15.36 1.16
CA ALA A 143 4.87 15.19 1.83
C ALA A 143 4.56 13.70 2.02
N ILE A 144 4.47 13.22 3.26
CA ILE A 144 4.14 11.83 3.57
C ILE A 144 2.62 11.69 3.64
N GLN A 145 2.05 10.65 3.02
CA GLN A 145 0.60 10.46 3.10
C GLN A 145 0.17 10.12 4.53
N PHE A 146 -0.98 10.65 4.91
CA PHE A 146 -1.56 10.49 6.25
C PHE A 146 -1.64 9.02 6.71
N SER A 147 -2.12 8.14 5.83
CA SER A 147 -2.33 6.70 6.09
C SER A 147 -1.06 5.89 6.38
N PHE A 148 0.13 6.47 6.16
CA PHE A 148 1.40 5.86 6.59
C PHE A 148 1.71 6.13 8.05
N LEU A 149 1.32 7.30 8.56
CA LEU A 149 1.69 7.76 9.89
C LEU A 149 0.56 7.60 10.90
N PHE A 150 -0.69 7.65 10.43
CA PHE A 150 -1.86 7.69 11.29
C PHE A 150 -2.89 6.63 10.89
N ASP A 151 -3.58 6.09 11.89
CA ASP A 151 -4.85 5.39 11.73
C ASP A 151 -5.98 6.37 12.10
N ASP A 152 -7.10 6.28 11.40
CA ASP A 152 -8.32 6.99 11.77
C ASP A 152 -8.96 6.30 12.98
N VAL A 153 -9.56 7.11 13.86
CA VAL A 153 -10.28 6.64 15.04
C VAL A 153 -11.69 7.19 14.97
N VAL A 154 -12.67 6.30 15.03
CA VAL A 154 -14.07 6.68 15.26
C VAL A 154 -14.47 6.30 16.68
N THR A 155 -15.04 7.25 17.41
CA THR A 155 -15.45 7.11 18.81
C THR A 155 -16.96 7.26 18.91
N ALA A 156 -17.64 6.28 19.52
CA ALA A 156 -19.09 6.34 19.70
C ALA A 156 -19.51 7.51 20.63
N LYS A 157 -20.46 8.33 20.18
CA LYS A 157 -20.97 9.50 20.94
C LYS A 157 -22.04 9.16 21.98
N HIS A 158 -22.60 7.96 21.92
CA HIS A 158 -23.61 7.47 22.85
C HIS A 158 -23.59 5.93 22.87
N ASP A 159 -24.31 5.32 23.82
CA ASP A 159 -24.58 3.89 23.78
C ASP A 159 -25.53 3.56 22.62
N GLY A 160 -25.45 2.36 22.07
CA GLY A 160 -26.36 1.95 20.99
C GLY A 160 -25.89 2.24 19.58
N VAL A 161 -24.63 2.63 19.38
CA VAL A 161 -24.13 2.94 18.04
C VAL A 161 -23.96 1.64 17.24
N LEU A 162 -24.74 1.51 16.17
CA LEU A 162 -24.77 0.31 15.35
C LEU A 162 -23.62 0.32 14.34
N VAL A 163 -22.88 -0.77 14.34
CA VAL A 163 -21.80 -1.05 13.40
C VAL A 163 -22.25 -2.20 12.52
N PHE A 164 -22.17 -1.97 11.22
CA PHE A 164 -22.50 -2.96 10.22
C PHE A 164 -21.23 -3.44 9.53
N SER A 165 -21.20 -4.70 9.14
CA SER A 165 -20.18 -5.25 8.24
C SER A 165 -20.74 -5.40 6.84
N GLN A 166 -19.89 -5.17 5.86
CA GLN A 166 -20.19 -5.43 4.46
C GLN A 166 -19.12 -6.38 3.90
N GLY A 167 -19.56 -7.48 3.28
CA GLY A 167 -18.69 -8.30 2.45
C GLY A 167 -18.16 -7.49 1.27
N GLN A 168 -16.87 -7.61 0.97
CA GLN A 168 -16.06 -6.74 0.08
C GLN A 168 -16.59 -6.43 -1.33
N HIS A 169 -17.68 -7.05 -1.80
CA HIS A 169 -18.09 -6.97 -3.21
C HIS A 169 -18.95 -5.76 -3.62
N LEU A 170 -19.42 -4.91 -2.71
CA LEU A 170 -20.54 -4.00 -3.04
C LEU A 170 -20.34 -2.52 -2.66
N ALA A 171 -19.21 -2.10 -2.10
CA ALA A 171 -19.03 -0.73 -1.61
C ALA A 171 -18.83 0.33 -2.73
N PHE A 172 -18.51 -0.08 -3.96
CA PHE A 172 -18.06 0.86 -5.01
C PHE A 172 -19.04 1.07 -6.17
N TYR A 173 -20.12 0.28 -6.28
CA TYR A 173 -21.02 0.33 -7.44
C TYR A 173 -22.50 0.42 -7.04
N GLY A 174 -22.97 1.65 -6.81
CA GLY A 174 -24.19 2.21 -7.40
C GLY A 174 -25.54 1.46 -7.40
N HIS A 175 -25.74 0.38 -6.65
CA HIS A 175 -27.03 -0.30 -6.55
C HIS A 175 -27.52 -0.41 -5.10
N PRO A 176 -28.36 0.54 -4.63
CA PRO A 176 -28.81 0.59 -3.24
C PRO A 176 -29.75 -0.54 -2.80
N GLU A 177 -30.21 -1.41 -3.73
CA GLU A 177 -31.31 -2.34 -3.44
C GLU A 177 -30.90 -3.78 -3.08
N THR A 178 -29.60 -4.14 -3.11
CA THR A 178 -29.16 -5.52 -2.83
C THR A 178 -27.99 -5.66 -1.86
N VAL A 179 -27.55 -4.57 -1.23
CA VAL A 179 -26.47 -4.64 -0.23
C VAL A 179 -27.05 -4.94 1.15
N GLY A 180 -27.03 -6.23 1.53
CA GLY A 180 -27.32 -6.62 2.90
C GLY A 180 -26.19 -6.16 3.83
N PHE A 181 -26.42 -5.09 4.57
CA PHE A 181 -25.58 -4.74 5.73
C PHE A 181 -25.83 -5.77 6.82
N LEU A 182 -24.79 -6.50 7.22
CA LEU A 182 -24.90 -7.44 8.33
C LEU A 182 -24.58 -6.68 9.61
N PHE A 183 -25.49 -6.70 10.58
CA PHE A 183 -25.18 -6.19 11.91
C PHE A 183 -23.93 -6.90 12.43
N PHE A 184 -22.94 -6.11 12.83
CA PHE A 184 -21.69 -6.62 13.36
C PHE A 184 -21.68 -6.48 14.89
N LYS A 185 -21.85 -5.25 15.38
CA LYS A 185 -21.79 -4.95 16.82
C LYS A 185 -22.52 -3.65 17.16
N GLU A 186 -22.90 -3.51 18.42
CA GLU A 186 -23.32 -2.26 19.04
C GLU A 186 -22.18 -1.72 19.92
N LEU A 187 -21.76 -0.47 19.70
CA LEU A 187 -20.74 0.20 20.50
C LEU A 187 -21.38 0.93 21.70
N LYS A 188 -20.63 0.97 22.80
CA LYS A 188 -20.93 1.83 23.96
C LYS A 188 -20.29 3.20 23.81
N LEU A 189 -20.82 4.17 24.56
CA LEU A 189 -20.25 5.51 24.65
C LEU A 189 -18.74 5.46 24.90
N GLY A 190 -17.97 6.11 24.03
CA GLY A 190 -16.51 6.19 24.14
C GLY A 190 -15.75 4.97 23.63
N GLU A 191 -16.41 3.88 23.22
CA GLU A 191 -15.74 2.78 22.52
C GLU A 191 -15.25 3.27 21.15
N THR A 192 -14.08 2.76 20.75
CA THR A 192 -13.40 3.19 19.53
C THR A 192 -13.22 2.05 18.54
N ILE A 193 -13.27 2.41 17.26
CA ILE A 193 -12.82 1.56 16.15
C ILE A 193 -11.72 2.32 15.44
N LYS A 194 -10.62 1.63 15.18
CA LYS A 194 -9.48 2.18 14.46
C LYS A 194 -9.37 1.52 13.09
N GLY A 195 -8.89 2.25 12.10
CA GLY A 195 -8.68 1.70 10.76
C GLY A 195 -8.49 2.80 9.73
N ARG A 196 -8.63 2.46 8.45
CA ARG A 196 -8.61 3.44 7.36
C ARG A 196 -10.02 3.90 7.05
N LEU A 197 -10.30 5.18 7.27
CA LEU A 197 -11.63 5.74 7.11
C LEU A 197 -11.83 6.26 5.69
N THR A 198 -12.93 5.86 5.05
CA THR A 198 -13.40 6.43 3.79
C THR A 198 -14.77 7.07 4.01
N PRO A 199 -14.95 8.36 3.70
CA PRO A 199 -16.26 9.01 3.78
C PRO A 199 -17.17 8.47 2.68
N GLY A 200 -18.41 8.15 3.03
CA GLY A 200 -19.43 7.68 2.10
C GLY A 200 -20.72 8.49 2.20
N PHE A 201 -21.54 8.40 1.15
CA PHE A 201 -22.79 9.14 1.00
C PHE A 201 -23.91 8.17 0.60
N GLN A 202 -24.91 7.98 1.47
CA GLN A 202 -26.12 7.23 1.12
C GLN A 202 -27.15 8.08 0.36
N TYR A 203 -27.06 9.40 0.43
CA TYR A 203 -28.01 10.32 -0.20
C TYR A 203 -27.24 11.42 -0.93
N PRO A 204 -27.80 11.97 -2.03
CA PRO A 204 -27.20 13.10 -2.71
C PRO A 204 -27.32 14.34 -1.83
N ASP A 205 -26.29 14.65 -1.04
CA ASP A 205 -26.21 15.91 -0.33
C ASP A 205 -25.96 17.05 -1.32
N SER A 206 -26.57 18.21 -1.05
CA SER A 206 -26.23 19.45 -1.73
C SER A 206 -24.75 19.74 -1.50
N TYR A 207 -23.93 19.59 -2.53
CA TYR A 207 -22.48 19.74 -2.44
C TYR A 207 -22.08 21.07 -1.79
N LYS A 208 -21.36 21.00 -0.66
CA LYS A 208 -20.83 22.17 0.06
C LYS A 208 -19.35 22.28 -0.25
N TRP A 209 -18.98 23.21 -1.13
CA TRP A 209 -17.61 23.41 -1.62
C TRP A 209 -16.61 23.85 -0.55
N ASP A 210 -17.08 24.31 0.61
CA ASP A 210 -16.29 24.82 1.73
C ASP A 210 -15.98 23.77 2.80
N LYS A 211 -16.49 22.53 2.65
CA LYS A 211 -16.30 21.45 3.62
C LYS A 211 -15.60 20.26 2.98
N SER A 212 -14.74 19.60 3.75
CA SER A 212 -14.10 18.34 3.33
C SER A 212 -15.13 17.23 3.18
N SER A 213 -14.82 16.21 2.38
CA SER A 213 -15.68 15.02 2.21
C SER A 213 -15.99 14.31 3.52
N PHE A 214 -15.08 14.36 4.51
CA PHE A 214 -15.30 13.82 5.86
C PHE A 214 -16.35 14.64 6.63
N GLU A 215 -16.33 15.96 6.52
CA GLU A 215 -17.27 16.84 7.25
C GLU A 215 -18.71 16.79 6.71
N ILE A 216 -18.91 16.31 5.49
CA ILE A 216 -20.23 16.15 4.88
C ILE A 216 -20.65 14.69 4.75
N ALA A 217 -19.81 13.73 5.10
CA ALA A 217 -20.15 12.32 5.04
C ALA A 217 -21.35 12.01 5.94
N ASN A 218 -22.25 11.15 5.48
CA ASN A 218 -23.32 10.61 6.33
C ASN A 218 -23.02 9.20 6.84
N ILE A 219 -22.07 8.51 6.20
CA ILE A 219 -21.52 7.24 6.66
C ILE A 219 -20.00 7.27 6.61
N TYR A 220 -19.40 6.52 7.49
CA TYR A 220 -17.98 6.19 7.46
C TYR A 220 -17.79 4.71 7.20
N VAL A 221 -16.88 4.40 6.29
CA VAL A 221 -16.47 3.03 5.95
C VAL A 221 -15.05 2.81 6.44
N LEU A 222 -14.85 1.88 7.37
CA LEU A 222 -13.57 1.51 7.94
C LEU A 222 -13.03 0.25 7.28
N ALA A 223 -11.92 0.38 6.55
CA ALA A 223 -11.17 -0.74 6.03
C ALA A 223 -10.11 -1.21 7.05
N SER A 224 -9.88 -2.52 7.08
CA SER A 224 -8.98 -3.21 8.02
C SER A 224 -9.17 -2.76 9.47
N PRO A 225 -10.39 -2.82 10.02
CA PRO A 225 -10.66 -2.26 11.32
C PRO A 225 -10.04 -3.07 12.46
N THR A 226 -9.66 -2.38 13.51
CA THR A 226 -9.28 -2.97 14.81
C THR A 226 -10.16 -2.38 15.90
N ILE A 227 -10.72 -3.26 16.72
CA ILE A 227 -11.54 -2.91 17.88
C ILE A 227 -10.78 -3.36 19.12
N ASP A 228 -10.62 -2.46 20.10
CA ASP A 228 -9.91 -2.77 21.33
C ASP A 228 -10.57 -3.96 22.05
N GLY A 229 -9.78 -5.00 22.33
CA GLY A 229 -10.22 -6.17 23.08
C GLY A 229 -10.97 -7.26 22.30
N GLU A 230 -11.14 -7.13 20.98
CA GLU A 230 -11.75 -8.17 20.14
C GLU A 230 -10.72 -8.93 19.30
N ALA A 231 -10.94 -10.25 19.18
CA ALA A 231 -10.18 -11.08 18.24
C ALA A 231 -10.46 -10.64 16.80
N SER A 232 -9.44 -10.78 15.94
CA SER A 232 -9.40 -10.33 14.54
C SER A 232 -10.76 -10.38 13.85
N ILE A 233 -11.24 -9.21 13.42
CA ILE A 233 -12.34 -9.09 12.45
C ILE A 233 -11.94 -9.95 11.24
N PRO A 234 -12.85 -10.78 10.68
CA PRO A 234 -12.52 -11.59 9.51
C PRO A 234 -11.83 -10.75 8.45
N GLU A 235 -10.68 -11.24 7.94
CA GLU A 235 -10.05 -10.65 6.76
C GLU A 235 -11.14 -10.45 5.72
N HIS A 236 -11.23 -9.25 5.16
CA HIS A 236 -12.19 -8.85 4.12
C HIS A 236 -13.55 -8.25 4.55
N HIS A 237 -13.73 -7.82 5.80
CA HIS A 237 -14.89 -7.01 6.17
C HIS A 237 -14.53 -5.53 6.37
N ALA A 238 -15.23 -4.66 5.64
CA ALA A 238 -15.29 -3.24 5.98
C ALA A 238 -16.39 -3.04 7.02
N LEU A 239 -16.12 -2.19 8.01
CA LEU A 239 -17.13 -1.78 8.99
C LEU A 239 -17.75 -0.45 8.57
N ILE A 240 -19.03 -0.29 8.81
CA ILE A 240 -19.79 0.88 8.41
C ILE A 240 -20.51 1.42 9.64
N VAL A 241 -20.37 2.72 9.87
CA VAL A 241 -21.01 3.45 10.94
C VAL A 241 -21.57 4.77 10.42
N ARG A 242 -22.64 5.27 11.02
CA ARG A 242 -23.18 6.60 10.67
C ARG A 242 -22.29 7.70 11.22
N ALA A 243 -22.04 8.72 10.41
CA ALA A 243 -21.17 9.82 10.80
C ALA A 243 -21.77 10.68 11.94
N GLU A 244 -23.10 10.76 12.04
CA GLU A 244 -23.78 11.50 13.11
C GLU A 244 -23.54 10.90 14.50
N ASP A 245 -23.42 9.57 14.57
CA ASP A 245 -23.34 8.76 15.79
C ASP A 245 -21.91 8.66 16.37
N VAL A 246 -20.89 9.09 15.61
CA VAL A 246 -19.48 9.00 16.00
C VAL A 246 -18.75 10.32 15.91
N GLU A 247 -17.73 10.49 16.73
CA GLU A 247 -16.70 11.52 16.57
C GLU A 247 -15.51 10.91 15.82
N TRP A 248 -14.95 11.67 14.87
CA TRP A 248 -13.76 11.26 14.12
C TRP A 248 -12.51 11.97 14.67
N GLY A 249 -11.45 11.20 14.84
CA GLY A 249 -10.11 11.67 15.14
C GLY A 249 -9.07 10.76 14.50
N TYR A 250 -7.82 10.89 14.95
CA TYR A 250 -6.72 10.08 14.45
C TYR A 250 -5.60 9.93 15.47
N GLU A 251 -4.86 8.83 15.36
CA GLU A 251 -3.72 8.52 16.21
C GLU A 251 -2.56 7.94 15.39
N PRO A 252 -1.30 8.06 15.86
CA PRO A 252 -0.18 7.45 15.17
C PRO A 252 -0.33 5.93 15.11
N ARG A 253 -0.02 5.35 13.96
CA ARG A 253 -0.01 3.90 13.79
C ARG A 253 0.97 3.26 14.79
N PRO A 254 0.72 2.02 15.25
CA PRO A 254 1.65 1.30 16.10
C PRO A 254 3.06 1.30 15.50
N GLY A 255 4.05 1.79 16.27
CA GLY A 255 5.46 1.86 15.85
C GLY A 255 5.86 3.13 15.11
N ALA A 256 4.93 3.90 14.52
CA ALA A 256 5.26 5.06 13.68
C ALA A 256 6.10 6.13 14.41
N VAL A 257 5.78 6.41 15.67
CA VAL A 257 6.54 7.39 16.49
C VAL A 257 7.99 6.93 16.74
N LYS A 258 8.19 5.62 16.92
CA LYS A 258 9.52 5.02 17.17
C LYS A 258 10.35 4.95 15.90
N GLU A 259 9.73 4.61 14.78
CA GLU A 259 10.38 4.50 13.46
C GLU A 259 10.73 5.87 12.88
N TYR A 260 9.85 6.87 13.08
CA TYR A 260 9.99 8.20 12.49
C TYR A 260 9.95 9.34 13.51
N PRO A 261 10.79 9.33 14.57
CA PRO A 261 10.69 10.29 15.68
C PRO A 261 10.87 11.74 15.25
N HIS A 262 11.58 11.98 14.14
CA HIS A 262 11.77 13.31 13.57
C HIS A 262 10.46 13.94 13.03
N LEU A 263 9.48 13.13 12.62
CA LEU A 263 8.19 13.61 12.12
C LEU A 263 7.24 14.05 13.24
N PHE A 264 7.47 13.56 14.47
CA PHE A 264 6.59 13.81 15.60
C PHE A 264 7.10 14.87 16.57
N ARG A 265 8.31 15.43 16.38
CA ARG A 265 9.02 16.32 17.32
C ARG A 265 8.22 17.52 17.85
N HIS A 266 7.27 18.03 17.07
CA HIS A 266 6.43 19.18 17.43
C HIS A 266 4.95 18.81 17.62
N SER A 267 4.65 17.52 17.76
CA SER A 267 3.30 17.00 17.91
C SER A 267 2.98 16.66 19.36
N LYS A 268 1.69 16.54 19.69
CA LYS A 268 1.24 16.04 21.01
C LYS A 268 1.74 14.61 21.33
N TRP A 269 2.22 13.89 20.32
CA TRP A 269 2.75 12.53 20.44
C TRP A 269 4.28 12.49 20.65
N ALA A 270 4.95 13.64 20.73
CA ALA A 270 6.39 13.74 20.95
C ALA A 270 6.85 13.30 22.35
N THR A 271 5.93 13.32 23.33
CA THR A 271 6.21 13.11 24.77
C THR A 271 5.55 11.84 25.30
N GLY A 272 5.57 10.77 24.51
CA GLY A 272 5.12 9.43 24.91
C GLY A 272 6.19 8.63 25.63
#